data_AF-A0A090X0E1-F1
#
_entry.id   AF-A0A090X0E1-F1
#
_cell.length_a   1.000
_cell.length_b   1.000
_cell.length_c   1.000
_cell.angle_alpha   90.00
_cell.angle_beta   90.00
_cell.angle_gamma   90.00
#
_symmetry.space_group_name_H-M   'P 1'
#
loop_
_entity.id
_entity.type
_entity.pdbx_description
1 polymer ?
#
loop_
_entity_poly.entity_id
_entity_poly.type
_entity_poly.pdbx_seq_one_letter_code
_entity_poly.pdbx_strand_id
1 'polypeptide(L)'
;MYGSSYSLNSIPASMIKNIEVYKGVVPGHLADDALGGAINIVLHNSTKNYLNASASYGSFNTFQTNVNGLYRFEKSGFTVKASVFHNYSDNDYKVSGRSVVVTGLGGAQTPITARRFNDAYRSTGGMAQIGFTNVKWADQFFVGVTSSDDYKEVQHGAFMTITPYKDRFLESDALLGNLIYKKRDLFTEGFDVNVNALYGKRNRIVNDTLAAAYSWNGERAIDFRGDEYEYTWALNKKADQL
;
A
#
# COMPACT_ATOMS: atom_id res chain seq x y z
N MET A 1 2.93 -7.13 -8.81
CA MET A 1 1.52 -7.43 -9.14
C MET A 1 0.65 -7.68 -7.91
N TYR A 2 0.97 -7.10 -6.75
CA TYR A 2 0.02 -6.92 -5.67
C TYR A 2 -0.25 -5.41 -5.55
N GLY A 3 -1.48 -5.01 -5.22
CA GLY A 3 -1.82 -3.59 -5.05
C GLY A 3 -1.01 -2.93 -3.94
N SER A 4 -1.16 -1.61 -3.75
CA SER A 4 -0.51 -0.84 -2.67
C SER A 4 -0.66 -1.48 -1.27
N SER A 5 -1.70 -2.29 -1.08
CA SER A 5 -2.04 -3.02 0.13
C SER A 5 -1.12 -4.22 0.42
N TYR A 6 -0.46 -4.79 -0.59
CA TYR A 6 0.62 -5.80 -0.46
C TYR A 6 1.90 -5.21 -1.07
N SER A 7 2.28 -4.03 -0.56
CA SER A 7 3.54 -3.35 -0.83
C SER A 7 4.70 -4.04 -0.10
N LEU A 8 5.94 -3.75 -0.47
CA LEU A 8 7.15 -4.06 0.32
C LEU A 8 6.96 -3.77 1.82
N ASN A 9 6.18 -2.73 2.14
CA ASN A 9 5.83 -2.32 3.51
C ASN A 9 5.07 -3.40 4.31
N SER A 10 4.47 -4.41 3.67
CA SER A 10 3.71 -5.46 4.34
C SER A 10 4.52 -6.74 4.58
N ILE A 11 5.80 -6.79 4.19
CA ILE A 11 6.70 -7.92 4.47
C ILE A 11 7.38 -7.67 5.83
N PRO A 12 7.07 -8.45 6.89
CA PRO A 12 7.78 -8.35 8.15
C PRO A 12 9.26 -8.63 7.96
N ALA A 13 10.11 -7.84 8.61
CA ALA A 13 11.56 -8.04 8.58
C ALA A 13 11.96 -9.47 9.01
N SER A 14 11.17 -10.11 9.87
CA SER A 14 11.38 -11.50 10.30
C SER A 14 11.22 -12.55 9.19
N MET A 15 10.54 -12.23 8.08
CA MET A 15 10.45 -13.11 6.91
C MET A 15 11.64 -12.94 5.95
N ILE A 16 12.39 -11.84 6.07
CA ILE A 16 13.50 -11.52 5.19
C ILE A 16 14.72 -12.33 5.63
N LYS A 17 15.19 -13.22 4.75
CA LYS A 17 16.43 -13.98 4.94
C LYS A 17 17.64 -13.07 4.71
N ASN A 18 17.65 -12.38 3.57
CA ASN A 18 18.70 -11.43 3.20
C ASN A 18 18.19 -10.40 2.18
N ILE A 19 18.87 -9.25 2.12
CA ILE A 19 18.61 -8.21 1.12
C ILE A 19 19.88 -8.07 0.28
N GLU A 20 19.73 -8.19 -1.03
CA GLU A 20 20.81 -8.02 -2.00
C GLU A 20 20.64 -6.66 -2.69
N VAL A 21 21.71 -5.86 -2.67
CA VAL A 21 21.71 -4.51 -3.23
C VAL A 21 22.69 -4.46 -4.40
N TYR A 22 22.16 -4.27 -5.61
CA TYR A 22 22.92 -4.12 -6.84
C TYR A 22 22.98 -2.64 -7.21
N LYS A 23 24.20 -2.08 -7.20
CA LYS A 23 24.45 -0.68 -7.58
C LYS A 23 25.09 -0.68 -8.97
N GLY A 24 24.44 -0.04 -9.94
CA GLY A 24 24.90 -0.05 -11.33
C GLY A 24 24.35 -1.25 -12.09
N VAL A 25 25.21 -2.15 -12.58
CA VAL A 25 24.80 -3.29 -13.42
C VAL A 25 24.00 -4.30 -12.60
N VAL A 26 22.74 -4.46 -12.97
CA VAL A 26 21.85 -5.44 -12.36
C VAL A 26 22.02 -6.78 -13.09
N PRO A 27 22.09 -7.90 -12.35
CA PRO A 27 22.09 -9.22 -12.95
C PRO A 27 20.93 -9.38 -13.95
N GLY A 28 21.19 -9.98 -15.11
CA GLY A 28 20.16 -10.14 -16.15
C GLY A 28 18.92 -10.93 -15.71
N HIS A 29 19.00 -11.67 -14.60
CA HIS A 29 17.85 -12.36 -13.99
C HIS A 29 16.96 -11.45 -13.11
N LEU A 30 17.33 -10.18 -12.87
CA LEU A 30 16.61 -9.25 -12.00
C LEU A 30 15.91 -8.11 -12.75
N ALA A 31 16.42 -7.68 -13.92
CA ALA A 31 15.74 -6.73 -14.82
C ALA A 31 16.50 -6.58 -16.15
N ASP A 32 15.74 -6.29 -17.22
CA ASP A 32 16.25 -6.04 -18.59
C ASP A 32 16.62 -4.56 -18.81
N ASP A 33 16.07 -3.64 -18.00
CA ASP A 33 16.33 -2.20 -18.08
C ASP A 33 16.65 -1.62 -16.69
N ALA A 34 17.92 -1.65 -16.34
CA ALA A 34 18.36 -1.50 -14.95
C ALA A 34 19.47 -0.46 -14.78
N LEU A 35 19.33 0.67 -15.47
CA LEU A 35 20.23 1.83 -15.35
C LEU A 35 20.31 2.41 -13.92
N GLY A 36 19.40 2.02 -13.01
CA GLY A 36 19.32 2.53 -11.63
C GLY A 36 19.76 1.57 -10.52
N GLY A 37 20.23 0.36 -10.83
CA GLY A 37 20.46 -0.69 -9.83
C GLY A 37 19.19 -1.44 -9.42
N ALA A 38 19.30 -2.41 -8.52
CA ALA A 38 18.19 -3.25 -8.05
C ALA A 38 18.33 -3.64 -6.57
N ILE A 39 17.20 -3.81 -5.90
CA ILE A 39 17.12 -4.41 -4.56
C ILE A 39 16.33 -5.70 -4.68
N ASN A 40 16.98 -6.82 -4.38
CA ASN A 40 16.33 -8.13 -4.31
C ASN A 40 16.15 -8.53 -2.85
N ILE A 41 14.90 -8.77 -2.43
CA ILE A 41 14.58 -9.21 -1.07
C ILE A 41 14.34 -10.71 -1.10
N VAL A 42 15.27 -11.46 -0.50
CA VAL A 42 15.19 -12.91 -0.41
C VAL A 42 14.47 -13.29 0.89
N LEU A 43 13.35 -13.99 0.76
CA LEU A 43 12.57 -14.47 1.90
C LEU A 43 13.04 -15.86 2.34
N HIS A 44 12.78 -16.23 3.60
CA HIS A 44 13.02 -17.59 4.07
C HIS A 44 12.21 -18.62 3.28
N ASN A 45 12.89 -19.52 2.57
CA ASN A 45 12.28 -20.53 1.70
C ASN A 45 11.97 -21.85 2.46
N SER A 46 11.39 -21.73 3.65
CA SER A 46 11.20 -22.85 4.56
C SER A 46 9.81 -23.48 4.40
N THR A 47 9.76 -24.78 4.06
CA THR A 47 8.55 -25.62 4.17
C THR A 47 8.27 -26.09 5.61
N LYS A 48 9.03 -25.59 6.61
CA LYS A 48 8.79 -25.89 8.01
C LYS A 48 7.66 -25.04 8.56
N ASN A 49 6.96 -25.59 9.55
CA ASN A 49 5.92 -24.89 10.27
C ASN A 49 6.51 -23.67 10.96
N TYR A 50 5.84 -22.53 10.82
CA TYR A 50 6.22 -21.31 11.51
C TYR A 50 5.01 -20.45 11.82
N LEU A 51 5.16 -19.61 12.83
CA LEU A 51 4.25 -18.54 13.16
C LEU A 51 5.10 -17.33 13.57
N ASN A 52 4.97 -16.25 12.82
CA ASN A 52 5.64 -14.99 13.07
C ASN A 52 4.60 -13.93 13.39
N ALA A 53 4.87 -13.12 14.40
CA ALA A 53 4.06 -11.96 14.74
C ALA A 53 4.97 -10.76 15.02
N SER A 54 4.51 -9.57 14.65
CA SER A 54 5.19 -8.32 14.93
C SER A 54 4.19 -7.22 15.21
N ALA A 55 4.51 -6.34 16.15
CA ALA A 55 3.79 -5.11 16.42
C ALA A 55 4.81 -3.98 16.61
N SER A 56 4.48 -2.80 16.11
CA SER A 56 5.31 -1.61 16.28
C SER A 56 4.43 -0.39 16.50
N TYR A 57 4.92 0.53 17.31
CA TYR A 57 4.31 1.82 17.59
C TYR A 57 5.38 2.92 17.50
N GLY A 58 5.03 4.07 16.94
CA GLY A 58 5.98 5.16 16.74
C GLY A 58 5.33 6.52 16.53
N SER A 59 6.15 7.48 16.13
CA SER A 59 5.74 8.88 15.87
C SER A 59 4.51 8.96 14.96
N PHE A 60 3.76 10.04 15.11
CA PHE A 60 2.52 10.32 14.34
C PHE A 60 1.45 9.24 14.56
N ASN A 61 1.42 8.70 15.78
CA ASN A 61 0.51 7.64 16.20
C ASN A 61 0.54 6.43 15.25
N THR A 62 1.73 6.11 14.74
CA THR A 62 1.90 5.07 13.74
C THR A 62 1.89 3.71 14.43
N PHE A 63 0.94 2.86 14.06
CA PHE A 63 0.81 1.48 14.52
C PHE A 63 0.93 0.54 13.33
N GLN A 64 1.79 -0.48 13.43
CA GLN A 64 1.89 -1.52 12.40
C GLN A 64 1.92 -2.88 13.05
N THR A 65 1.08 -3.78 12.57
CA THR A 65 0.97 -5.16 13.05
C THR A 65 0.94 -6.14 11.90
N ASN A 66 1.55 -7.30 12.13
CA ASN A 66 1.53 -8.39 11.18
C ASN A 66 1.55 -9.72 11.92
N VAL A 67 0.78 -10.68 11.42
CA VAL A 67 0.87 -12.08 11.81
C VAL A 67 0.90 -12.91 10.54
N ASN A 68 1.84 -13.84 10.43
CA ASN A 68 1.92 -14.76 9.31
C ASN A 68 2.33 -16.15 9.80
N GLY A 69 1.76 -17.17 9.19
CA GLY A 69 2.03 -18.55 9.56
C GLY A 69 1.85 -19.49 8.40
N LEU A 70 2.56 -20.60 8.51
CA LEU A 70 2.44 -21.75 7.62
C LEU A 70 2.44 -23.00 8.48
N TYR A 71 1.48 -23.88 8.22
CA TYR A 71 1.39 -25.18 8.85
C TYR A 71 1.24 -26.27 7.80
N ARG A 72 2.17 -27.22 7.80
CA ARG A 72 2.21 -28.39 6.93
C ARG A 72 1.99 -29.65 7.75
N PHE A 73 1.02 -30.45 7.33
CA PHE A 73 0.78 -31.79 7.86
C PHE A 73 1.79 -32.75 7.26
N GLU A 74 2.67 -33.33 8.09
CA GLU A 74 3.80 -34.15 7.64
C GLU A 74 3.36 -35.33 6.75
N LYS A 75 2.32 -36.06 7.19
CA LYS A 75 1.84 -37.29 6.54
C LYS A 75 1.21 -37.06 5.16
N SER A 76 0.39 -36.01 5.01
CA SER A 76 -0.36 -35.75 3.78
C SER A 76 0.29 -34.73 2.86
N GLY A 77 1.21 -33.92 3.39
CA GLY A 77 1.73 -32.74 2.71
C GLY A 77 0.73 -31.61 2.53
N PHE A 78 -0.48 -31.76 3.08
CA PHE A 78 -1.45 -30.68 3.14
C PHE A 78 -0.84 -29.49 3.89
N THR A 79 -1.01 -28.30 3.35
CA THR A 79 -0.38 -27.08 3.85
C THR A 79 -1.39 -25.96 3.88
N VAL A 80 -1.45 -25.28 5.02
CA VAL A 80 -2.25 -24.08 5.23
C VAL A 80 -1.29 -22.91 5.45
N LYS A 81 -1.54 -21.80 4.76
CA LYS A 81 -0.77 -20.57 4.92
C LYS A 81 -1.74 -19.42 5.15
N ALA A 82 -1.45 -18.59 6.13
CA ALA A 82 -2.26 -17.41 6.41
C ALA A 82 -1.35 -16.24 6.80
N SER A 83 -1.77 -15.04 6.41
CA SER A 83 -1.15 -13.80 6.87
C SER A 83 -2.20 -12.71 7.02
N VAL A 84 -2.04 -11.87 8.03
CA VAL A 84 -2.88 -10.69 8.30
C VAL A 84 -1.98 -9.53 8.71
N PHE A 85 -2.40 -8.31 8.39
CA PHE A 85 -1.72 -7.10 8.80
C PHE A 85 -2.72 -5.97 9.04
N HIS A 86 -2.32 -5.03 9.89
CA HIS A 86 -3.03 -3.78 10.09
C HIS A 86 -2.02 -2.66 10.36
N ASN A 87 -2.11 -1.62 9.55
CA ASN A 87 -1.24 -0.44 9.58
C ASN A 87 -2.11 0.81 9.72
N TYR A 88 -1.73 1.70 10.63
CA TYR A 88 -2.38 2.96 10.92
C TYR A 88 -1.34 4.05 11.17
N SER A 89 -1.62 5.29 10.77
CA SER A 89 -0.85 6.48 11.15
C SER A 89 -1.71 7.71 10.99
N ASP A 90 -1.65 8.64 11.93
CA ASP A 90 -2.26 9.97 11.76
C ASP A 90 -1.49 10.78 10.71
N ASN A 91 -0.20 10.45 10.52
CA ASN A 91 0.74 11.12 9.63
C ASN A 91 0.78 12.67 9.80
N ASP A 92 0.60 13.11 11.04
CA ASP A 92 0.43 14.50 11.45
C ASP A 92 1.78 15.22 11.68
N TYR A 93 2.77 14.98 10.83
CA TYR A 93 4.09 15.61 10.98
C TYR A 93 4.06 17.11 10.61
N LYS A 94 5.11 17.84 11.04
CA LYS A 94 5.27 19.25 10.72
C LYS A 94 5.85 19.42 9.31
N VAL A 95 5.27 20.36 8.55
CA VAL A 95 5.73 20.75 7.22
C VAL A 95 6.02 22.23 7.17
N SER A 96 7.01 22.60 6.35
CA SER A 96 7.36 23.99 6.04
C SER A 96 7.83 24.06 4.58
N GLY A 97 7.70 25.23 3.96
CA GLY A 97 8.06 25.42 2.56
C GLY A 97 7.43 26.65 1.96
N ARG A 98 7.76 26.93 0.69
CA ARG A 98 7.28 28.13 -0.02
C ARG A 98 5.76 28.22 -0.11
N SER A 99 5.07 27.08 -0.18
CA SER A 99 3.62 27.00 -0.25
C SER A 99 2.96 26.83 1.13
N VAL A 100 3.73 26.69 2.22
CA VAL A 100 3.18 26.51 3.58
C VAL A 100 3.10 27.87 4.24
N VAL A 101 2.05 28.60 3.89
CA VAL A 101 1.82 29.99 4.31
C VAL A 101 0.39 30.17 4.81
N VAL A 102 0.16 31.21 5.61
CA VAL A 102 -1.18 31.74 5.91
C VAL A 102 -1.37 33.03 5.14
N THR A 103 -2.49 33.15 4.43
CA THR A 103 -2.87 34.37 3.70
C THR A 103 -3.75 35.24 4.60
N GLY A 104 -3.30 36.46 4.90
CA GLY A 104 -4.03 37.46 5.66
C GLY A 104 -4.75 38.50 4.78
N LEU A 105 -5.43 39.45 5.43
CA LEU A 105 -6.10 40.57 4.76
C LEU A 105 -5.15 41.31 3.81
N GLY A 106 -5.64 41.67 2.61
CA GLY A 106 -4.82 42.27 1.56
C GLY A 106 -3.92 41.28 0.80
N GLY A 107 -4.04 39.97 1.06
CA GLY A 107 -3.30 38.92 0.35
C GLY A 107 -1.88 38.70 0.85
N ALA A 108 -1.52 39.26 2.02
CA ALA A 108 -0.21 39.09 2.61
C ALA A 108 0.02 37.63 3.03
N GLN A 109 1.09 37.00 2.54
CA GLN A 109 1.42 35.60 2.85
C GLN A 109 2.51 35.54 3.91
N THR A 110 2.21 34.88 5.03
CA THR A 110 3.15 34.65 6.13
C THR A 110 3.57 33.18 6.14
N PRO A 111 4.85 32.85 5.93
CA PRO A 111 5.35 31.48 6.07
C PRO A 111 5.16 30.93 7.47
N ILE A 112 4.70 29.69 7.57
CA ILE A 112 4.52 28.99 8.83
C ILE A 112 5.11 27.59 8.80
N THR A 113 5.31 27.01 9.99
CA THR A 113 5.48 25.56 10.12
C THR A 113 4.14 24.98 10.57
N ALA A 114 3.48 24.28 9.66
CA ALA A 114 2.14 23.73 9.87
C ALA A 114 2.20 22.27 10.27
N ARG A 115 1.29 21.84 11.15
CA ARG A 115 1.04 20.41 11.37
C ARG A 115 0.07 19.91 10.31
N ARG A 116 0.36 18.78 9.69
CA ARG A 116 -0.59 18.12 8.77
C ARG A 116 -1.85 17.71 9.54
N PHE A 117 -3.02 17.91 8.95
CA PHE A 117 -4.32 17.70 9.61
C PHE A 117 -5.30 16.85 8.81
N ASN A 118 -4.93 16.43 7.60
CA ASN A 118 -5.76 15.60 6.71
C ASN A 118 -4.86 14.66 5.91
N ASP A 119 -4.18 13.76 6.61
CA ASP A 119 -3.26 12.79 6.00
C ASP A 119 -3.23 11.43 6.69
N ALA A 120 -4.25 11.10 7.49
CA ALA A 120 -4.36 9.81 8.13
C ALA A 120 -4.32 8.68 7.09
N TYR A 121 -3.70 7.58 7.47
CA TYR A 121 -3.55 6.39 6.65
C TYR A 121 -3.95 5.16 7.45
N ARG A 122 -4.75 4.28 6.82
CA ARG A 122 -5.10 2.97 7.35
C ARG A 122 -5.03 1.94 6.23
N SER A 123 -4.44 0.79 6.51
CA SER A 123 -4.39 -0.33 5.58
C SER A 123 -4.50 -1.62 6.36
N THR A 124 -5.52 -2.41 6.04
CA THR A 124 -5.80 -3.70 6.70
C THR A 124 -5.96 -4.75 5.64
N GLY A 125 -5.37 -5.92 5.83
CA GLY A 125 -5.54 -6.98 4.86
C GLY A 125 -5.02 -8.31 5.35
N GLY A 126 -5.26 -9.31 4.51
CA GLY A 126 -4.82 -10.66 4.77
C GLY A 126 -4.88 -11.55 3.56
N MET A 127 -4.30 -12.72 3.71
CA MET A 127 -4.28 -13.78 2.73
C MET A 127 -4.46 -15.10 3.45
N ALA A 128 -5.26 -15.98 2.87
CA ALA A 128 -5.40 -17.36 3.30
C ALA A 128 -5.24 -18.26 2.08
N GLN A 129 -4.40 -19.29 2.22
CA GLN A 129 -4.13 -20.27 1.17
C GLN A 129 -4.15 -21.67 1.77
N ILE A 130 -4.66 -22.60 0.99
CA ILE A 130 -4.62 -24.03 1.28
C ILE A 130 -4.05 -24.76 0.07
N GLY A 131 -3.44 -25.91 0.31
CA GLY A 131 -2.91 -26.73 -0.76
C GLY A 131 -1.93 -27.78 -0.29
N PHE A 132 -0.94 -28.08 -1.10
CA PHE A 132 0.01 -29.17 -0.87
C PHE A 132 1.44 -28.73 -1.15
N THR A 133 2.38 -29.20 -0.33
CA THR A 133 3.81 -28.96 -0.54
C THR A 133 4.60 -30.26 -0.44
N ASN A 134 5.60 -30.40 -1.31
CA ASN A 134 6.48 -31.57 -1.39
C ASN A 134 5.69 -32.89 -1.50
N VAL A 135 4.75 -32.96 -2.45
CA VAL A 135 4.00 -34.17 -2.79
C VAL A 135 4.41 -34.64 -4.18
N LYS A 136 4.16 -35.92 -4.52
CA LYS A 136 4.66 -36.52 -5.78
C LYS A 136 4.28 -35.71 -7.03
N TRP A 137 3.07 -35.14 -7.04
CA TRP A 137 2.51 -34.40 -8.18
C TRP A 137 2.75 -32.88 -8.15
N ALA A 138 3.25 -32.32 -7.03
CA ALA A 138 3.52 -30.89 -6.87
C ALA A 138 4.59 -30.62 -5.81
N ASP A 139 5.55 -29.78 -6.15
CA ASP A 139 6.46 -29.21 -5.15
C ASP A 139 5.73 -28.15 -4.33
N GLN A 140 4.91 -27.32 -5.01
CA GLN A 140 3.98 -26.40 -4.38
C GLN A 140 2.68 -26.35 -5.17
N PHE A 141 1.56 -26.52 -4.49
CA PHE A 141 0.25 -26.20 -5.03
C PHE A 141 -0.50 -25.41 -3.97
N PHE A 142 -0.97 -24.22 -4.30
CA PHE A 142 -1.79 -23.41 -3.42
C PHE A 142 -2.93 -22.77 -4.20
N VAL A 143 -4.09 -22.77 -3.57
CA VAL A 143 -5.21 -21.93 -3.95
C VAL A 143 -5.57 -21.07 -2.74
N GLY A 144 -5.89 -19.81 -2.99
CA GLY A 144 -6.13 -18.90 -1.90
C GLY A 144 -6.85 -17.63 -2.31
N VAL A 145 -7.11 -16.84 -1.29
CA VAL A 145 -7.76 -15.54 -1.39
C VAL A 145 -6.93 -14.52 -0.63
N THR A 146 -6.86 -13.33 -1.20
CA THR A 146 -6.27 -12.14 -0.59
C THR A 146 -7.33 -11.06 -0.55
N SER A 147 -7.51 -10.44 0.60
CA SER A 147 -8.45 -9.34 0.80
C SER A 147 -7.76 -8.18 1.50
N SER A 148 -8.07 -6.95 1.11
CA SER A 148 -7.52 -5.75 1.75
C SER A 148 -8.44 -4.54 1.60
N ASP A 149 -8.36 -3.65 2.58
CA ASP A 149 -9.00 -2.35 2.68
C ASP A 149 -7.93 -1.28 2.97
N ASP A 150 -7.89 -0.24 2.14
CA ASP A 150 -7.00 0.91 2.30
C ASP A 150 -7.83 2.20 2.38
N TYR A 151 -7.50 3.05 3.34
CA TYR A 151 -8.00 4.42 3.49
C TYR A 151 -6.81 5.37 3.59
N LYS A 152 -6.84 6.46 2.81
CA LYS A 152 -5.80 7.49 2.83
C LYS A 152 -6.40 8.87 2.65
N GLU A 153 -6.26 9.73 3.64
CA GLU A 153 -6.53 11.15 3.48
C GLU A 153 -5.48 11.81 2.59
N VAL A 154 -5.92 12.82 1.84
CA VAL A 154 -5.10 13.52 0.85
C VAL A 154 -5.17 15.00 1.15
N GLN A 155 -4.07 15.58 1.62
CA GLN A 155 -4.00 17.00 1.95
C GLN A 155 -3.60 17.89 0.75
N HIS A 156 -2.97 17.34 -0.28
CA HIS A 156 -2.54 18.09 -1.46
C HIS A 156 -2.41 17.19 -2.69
N GLY A 157 -2.32 17.80 -3.88
CA GLY A 157 -2.09 17.09 -5.15
C GLY A 157 -0.63 16.67 -5.33
N ALA A 158 -0.16 16.60 -6.57
CA ALA A 158 1.24 16.27 -6.88
C ALA A 158 2.26 17.23 -6.22
N PHE A 159 1.83 18.47 -5.97
CA PHE A 159 2.63 19.49 -5.31
C PHE A 159 1.86 20.08 -4.11
N MET A 160 2.60 20.54 -3.09
CA MET A 160 2.02 21.30 -1.99
C MET A 160 1.61 22.69 -2.50
N THR A 161 0.32 22.98 -2.41
CA THR A 161 -0.29 24.27 -2.75
C THR A 161 -0.49 25.12 -1.49
N ILE A 162 -0.73 26.42 -1.68
CA ILE A 162 -1.03 27.35 -0.58
C ILE A 162 -2.34 26.97 0.12
N THR A 163 -3.24 26.35 -0.63
CA THR A 163 -4.53 25.86 -0.14
C THR A 163 -4.50 24.33 -0.03
N PRO A 164 -4.32 23.76 1.17
CA PRO A 164 -4.49 22.33 1.40
C PRO A 164 -5.97 21.90 1.25
N TYR A 165 -6.15 20.63 0.91
CA TYR A 165 -7.43 19.95 0.98
C TYR A 165 -7.73 19.52 2.42
N LYS A 166 -9.02 19.45 2.74
CA LYS A 166 -9.54 18.86 3.98
C LYS A 166 -10.66 17.89 3.63
N ASP A 167 -10.78 16.80 4.39
CA ASP A 167 -11.76 15.72 4.24
C ASP A 167 -11.79 15.09 2.84
N ARG A 168 -10.73 15.33 2.06
CA ARG A 168 -10.47 14.59 0.82
C ARG A 168 -9.75 13.31 1.19
N PHE A 169 -10.27 12.18 0.72
CA PHE A 169 -9.69 10.87 0.98
C PHE A 169 -9.84 9.91 -0.20
N LEU A 170 -9.08 8.83 -0.10
CA LEU A 170 -9.01 7.72 -1.03
C LEU A 170 -9.39 6.45 -0.28
N GLU A 171 -10.31 5.69 -0.85
CA GLU A 171 -10.64 4.34 -0.40
C GLU A 171 -10.29 3.34 -1.50
N SER A 172 -9.78 2.18 -1.13
CA SER A 172 -9.48 1.10 -2.06
C SER A 172 -9.68 -0.24 -1.37
N ASP A 173 -10.61 -1.04 -1.87
CA ASP A 173 -10.76 -2.45 -1.52
C ASP A 173 -10.21 -3.35 -2.63
N ALA A 174 -9.70 -4.51 -2.25
CA ALA A 174 -9.28 -5.55 -3.19
C ALA A 174 -9.68 -6.93 -2.68
N LEU A 175 -10.19 -7.76 -3.59
CA LEU A 175 -10.42 -9.18 -3.37
C LEU A 175 -9.86 -9.97 -4.55
N LEU A 176 -8.82 -10.77 -4.26
CA LEU A 176 -8.06 -11.49 -5.27
C LEU A 176 -8.03 -12.97 -4.93
N GLY A 177 -8.47 -13.82 -5.86
CA GLY A 177 -8.17 -15.24 -5.88
C GLY A 177 -6.81 -15.49 -6.50
N ASN A 178 -6.02 -16.41 -5.94
CA ASN A 178 -4.72 -16.76 -6.46
C ASN A 178 -4.55 -18.27 -6.56
N LEU A 179 -3.80 -18.72 -7.56
CA LEU A 179 -3.38 -20.09 -7.76
C LEU A 179 -1.89 -20.14 -8.04
N ILE A 180 -1.18 -21.01 -7.34
CA ILE A 180 0.24 -21.26 -7.51
C ILE A 180 0.41 -22.75 -7.72
N TYR A 181 1.09 -23.13 -8.79
CA TYR A 181 1.53 -24.51 -9.04
C TYR A 181 2.99 -24.51 -9.46
N LYS A 182 3.81 -25.27 -8.75
CA LYS A 182 5.21 -25.50 -9.07
C LYS A 182 5.49 -26.98 -9.01
N LYS A 183 6.12 -27.49 -10.07
CA LYS A 183 6.60 -28.85 -10.13
C LYS A 183 7.87 -28.90 -10.96
N ARG A 184 8.96 -29.35 -10.35
CA ARG A 184 10.19 -29.69 -11.06
C ARG A 184 10.13 -31.12 -11.57
N ASP A 185 10.88 -31.37 -12.64
CA ASP A 185 11.00 -32.69 -13.30
C ASP A 185 9.64 -33.33 -13.62
N LEU A 186 8.74 -32.54 -14.21
CA LEU A 186 7.42 -33.01 -14.62
C LEU A 186 7.57 -33.90 -15.87
N PHE A 187 7.22 -35.18 -15.77
CA PHE A 187 7.34 -36.21 -16.82
C PHE A 187 8.77 -36.58 -17.26
N THR A 188 9.70 -35.63 -17.33
CA THR A 188 11.11 -35.87 -17.68
C THR A 188 12.03 -34.98 -16.84
N GLU A 189 13.24 -35.45 -16.59
CA GLU A 189 14.25 -34.71 -15.83
C GLU A 189 14.61 -33.42 -16.57
N GLY A 190 14.59 -32.29 -15.84
CA GLY A 190 14.83 -30.96 -16.37
C GLY A 190 13.61 -30.22 -16.92
N PHE A 191 12.41 -30.83 -16.93
CA PHE A 191 11.19 -30.13 -17.33
C PHE A 191 10.44 -29.52 -16.14
N ASP A 192 10.70 -28.23 -15.90
CA ASP A 192 10.12 -27.49 -14.78
C ASP A 192 8.88 -26.70 -15.19
N VAL A 193 7.80 -26.84 -14.43
CA VAL A 193 6.55 -26.10 -14.62
C VAL A 193 6.28 -25.18 -13.44
N ASN A 194 6.05 -23.90 -13.75
CA ASN A 194 5.68 -22.88 -12.78
C ASN A 194 4.49 -22.05 -13.32
N VAL A 195 3.36 -22.14 -12.63
CA VAL A 195 2.13 -21.43 -12.93
C VAL A 195 1.79 -20.53 -11.76
N ASN A 196 1.62 -19.24 -12.03
CA ASN A 196 1.10 -18.27 -11.07
C ASN A 196 -0.07 -17.56 -11.73
N ALA A 197 -1.26 -17.78 -11.21
CA ALA A 197 -2.49 -17.16 -11.66
C ALA A 197 -3.08 -16.30 -10.55
N LEU A 198 -3.59 -15.13 -10.93
CA LEU A 198 -4.23 -14.17 -10.04
C LEU A 198 -5.44 -13.62 -10.77
N TYR A 199 -6.60 -13.67 -10.13
CA TYR A 199 -7.84 -13.13 -10.68
C TYR A 199 -8.63 -12.45 -9.56
N GLY A 200 -9.15 -11.27 -9.82
CA GLY A 200 -9.96 -10.59 -8.84
C GLY A 200 -10.32 -9.18 -9.22
N LYS A 201 -10.96 -8.49 -8.29
CA LYS A 201 -11.43 -7.12 -8.45
C LYS A 201 -10.75 -6.23 -7.43
N ARG A 202 -10.46 -5.01 -7.87
CA ARG A 202 -10.03 -3.91 -7.02
C ARG A 202 -10.89 -2.71 -7.35
N ASN A 203 -11.46 -2.07 -6.33
CA ASN A 203 -12.12 -0.79 -6.50
C ASN A 203 -11.27 0.30 -5.87
N ARG A 204 -11.38 1.51 -6.40
CA ARG A 204 -10.72 2.69 -5.84
C ARG A 204 -11.62 3.88 -6.04
N ILE A 205 -11.90 4.60 -4.97
CA ILE A 205 -12.76 5.77 -4.95
C ILE A 205 -11.97 6.93 -4.38
N VAL A 206 -12.09 8.09 -5.02
CA VAL A 206 -11.64 9.37 -4.46
C VAL A 206 -12.89 10.10 -4.03
N ASN A 207 -12.96 10.48 -2.76
CA ASN A 207 -14.04 11.30 -2.24
C ASN A 207 -13.51 12.70 -1.94
N ASP A 208 -14.21 13.72 -2.45
CA ASP A 208 -13.90 15.13 -2.28
C ASP A 208 -15.24 15.89 -2.23
N THR A 209 -15.81 15.99 -1.03
CA THR A 209 -17.16 16.53 -0.80
C THR A 209 -17.16 17.94 -0.21
N LEU A 210 -16.01 18.46 0.24
CA LEU A 210 -15.93 19.78 0.84
C LEU A 210 -15.68 20.88 -0.19
N ALA A 211 -16.62 21.82 -0.29
CA ALA A 211 -16.57 22.99 -1.16
C ALA A 211 -15.65 24.11 -0.65
N ALA A 212 -14.83 23.88 0.36
CA ALA A 212 -14.23 24.97 1.11
C ALA A 212 -12.71 24.90 1.08
N ALA A 213 -12.09 26.05 0.83
CA ALA A 213 -10.65 26.17 0.92
C ALA A 213 -10.23 26.33 2.38
N TYR A 214 -9.08 25.74 2.69
CA TYR A 214 -8.45 25.82 3.99
C TYR A 214 -7.05 26.41 3.85
N SER A 215 -6.59 27.04 4.92
CA SER A 215 -5.21 27.47 5.09
C SER A 215 -4.43 26.39 5.86
N TRP A 216 -3.10 26.46 5.82
CA TRP A 216 -2.22 25.49 6.50
C TRP A 216 -2.32 25.53 8.03
N ASN A 217 -2.93 26.56 8.61
CA ASN A 217 -3.27 26.61 10.04
C ASN A 217 -4.57 25.84 10.39
N GLY A 218 -5.26 25.25 9.41
CA GLY A 218 -6.49 24.48 9.59
C GLY A 218 -7.78 25.32 9.60
N GLU A 219 -7.66 26.64 9.42
CA GLU A 219 -8.80 27.57 9.31
C GLU A 219 -9.26 27.70 7.86
N ARG A 220 -10.48 28.23 7.65
CA ARG A 220 -10.99 28.58 6.32
C ARG A 220 -10.02 29.55 5.65
N ALA A 221 -9.69 29.29 4.39
CA ALA A 221 -8.91 30.24 3.61
C ALA A 221 -9.78 31.49 3.36
N ILE A 222 -9.18 32.66 3.44
CA ILE A 222 -9.82 33.94 3.15
C ILE A 222 -9.28 34.53 1.84
N ASP A 223 -10.11 35.30 1.16
CA ASP A 223 -9.70 36.10 0.01
C ASP A 223 -8.99 37.41 0.44
N PHE A 224 -8.62 38.25 -0.53
CA PHE A 224 -7.95 39.52 -0.25
C PHE A 224 -8.84 40.55 0.47
N ARG A 225 -10.17 40.37 0.44
CA ARG A 225 -11.19 41.21 1.08
C ARG A 225 -11.55 40.72 2.49
N GLY A 226 -11.17 39.50 2.84
CA GLY A 226 -11.47 38.87 4.12
C GLY A 226 -12.70 37.95 4.07
N ASP A 227 -13.27 37.70 2.90
CA ASP A 227 -14.38 36.77 2.71
C ASP A 227 -13.86 35.32 2.64
N GLU A 228 -14.61 34.35 3.17
CA GLU A 228 -14.23 32.94 3.09
C GLU A 228 -14.18 32.46 1.63
N TYR A 229 -13.10 31.78 1.28
CA TYR A 229 -12.87 31.25 -0.06
C TYR A 229 -13.55 29.89 -0.22
N GLU A 230 -14.63 29.84 -1.00
CA GLU A 230 -15.28 28.59 -1.43
C GLU A 230 -14.76 28.16 -2.81
N TYR A 231 -14.48 26.86 -2.98
CA TYR A 231 -14.25 26.27 -4.28
C TYR A 231 -15.56 26.31 -5.08
N THR A 232 -15.58 27.07 -6.18
CA THR A 232 -16.70 27.00 -7.13
C THR A 232 -16.58 25.71 -7.94
N TRP A 233 -17.46 24.74 -7.69
CA TRP A 233 -17.59 23.54 -8.53
C TRP A 233 -18.35 23.86 -9.82
N ALA A 234 -17.84 24.78 -10.62
CA ALA A 234 -18.37 24.99 -11.96
C ALA A 234 -17.70 23.99 -12.90
N LEU A 235 -18.14 22.73 -12.91
CA LEU A 235 -18.08 21.77 -14.03
C LEU A 235 -18.75 20.43 -13.62
N ASN A 236 -19.62 19.92 -14.51
CA ASN A 236 -20.42 18.68 -14.44
C ASN A 236 -21.83 18.72 -13.81
N LYS A 237 -22.67 19.68 -14.24
CA LYS A 237 -24.15 19.51 -14.22
C LYS A 237 -24.77 19.43 -15.64
N LYS A 238 -23.98 19.15 -16.67
CA LYS A 238 -24.45 19.00 -18.06
C LYS A 238 -23.82 17.79 -18.77
N ALA A 239 -24.01 16.59 -18.21
CA ALA A 239 -23.72 15.34 -18.92
C ALA A 239 -24.81 14.27 -18.72
N ASP A 240 -26.04 14.68 -18.40
CA ASP A 240 -27.22 13.79 -18.30
C ASP A 240 -28.42 14.32 -19.13
N GLN A 241 -28.14 15.08 -20.19
CA GLN A 241 -29.11 15.34 -21.25
C GLN A 241 -28.35 15.41 -22.57
N LEU A 242 -28.20 14.24 -23.21
CA LEU A 242 -28.37 13.97 -24.65
C LEU A 242 -28.17 12.47 -24.90
#